data_AF-A0A1Z5L310-F1
#
_entry.id   AF-A0A1Z5L310-F1
#
_cell.length_a   1.000
_cell.length_b   1.000
_cell.length_c   1.000
_cell.angle_alpha   90.00
_cell.angle_beta   90.00
_cell.angle_gamma   90.00
#
_symmetry.space_group_name_H-M   'P 1'
#
loop_
_entity.id
_entity.type
_entity.pdbx_description
1 polymer ?
#
loop_
_entity_poly.entity_id
_entity_poly.type
_entity_poly.pdbx_seq_one_letter_code
_entity_poly.pdbx_strand_id
1 'polypeptide(L)'
;MGCPNMRYFLGRMSQDWKDRHIRALVSLGGAWGGAVKALKAYASGENLGVVVINPLTVRAEQRSAPSLAYLVPDHNYWSPNEVLVSTLQRNYTIADYEQFFKDINFTEGYEMYKDTRPYIIDLPPPGVEIHCLFGQNVSTIEAITYRRSGFPDIQPEIIFGDGDGTVNIRSLKGCQKFAALQSQPIHLKAFPGIDHMGILYSEQAINYIKSIAMRA
;
A
#
# COMPACT_ATOMS: atom_id res chain seq x y z
N MET A 1 -1.46 -5.73 -3.28
CA MET A 1 -1.78 -4.97 -4.52
C MET A 1 -3.10 -5.40 -5.20
N GLY A 2 -3.58 -6.63 -5.07
CA GLY A 2 -4.83 -7.07 -5.72
C GLY A 2 -6.07 -6.25 -5.31
N CYS A 3 -6.17 -5.84 -4.05
CA CYS A 3 -7.32 -5.09 -3.53
C CYS A 3 -7.59 -3.75 -4.24
N PRO A 4 -6.61 -2.82 -4.38
CA PRO A 4 -6.83 -1.59 -5.15
C PRO A 4 -7.07 -1.84 -6.65
N ASN A 5 -6.53 -2.92 -7.24
CA ASN A 5 -6.87 -3.32 -8.62
C ASN A 5 -8.34 -3.78 -8.74
N MET A 6 -8.86 -4.49 -7.74
CA MET A 6 -10.29 -4.84 -7.71
C MET A 6 -11.18 -3.60 -7.59
N ARG A 7 -10.76 -2.57 -6.84
CA ARG A 7 -11.46 -1.27 -6.85
C ARG A 7 -11.42 -0.61 -8.23
N TYR A 8 -10.28 -0.63 -8.91
CA TYR A 8 -10.16 -0.12 -10.29
C TYR A 8 -11.13 -0.81 -11.25
N PHE A 9 -11.23 -2.14 -11.17
CA PHE A 9 -12.15 -2.93 -11.99
C PHE A 9 -13.61 -2.61 -11.66
N LEU A 10 -14.00 -2.73 -10.39
CA LEU A 10 -15.38 -2.49 -9.96
C LEU A 10 -15.82 -1.03 -10.19
N GLY A 11 -14.91 -0.07 -10.08
CA GLY A 11 -15.19 1.32 -10.38
C GLY A 11 -15.52 1.61 -11.86
N ARG A 12 -15.25 0.67 -12.77
CA ARG A 12 -15.61 0.76 -14.20
C ARG A 12 -16.86 -0.01 -14.58
N MET A 13 -17.40 -0.79 -13.66
CA MET A 13 -18.63 -1.55 -13.90
C MET A 13 -19.84 -0.72 -13.46
N SER A 14 -20.95 -0.82 -14.21
CA SER A 14 -22.21 -0.20 -13.80
C SER A 14 -22.69 -0.79 -12.47
N GLN A 15 -23.46 -0.01 -11.71
CA GLN A 15 -24.03 -0.50 -10.45
C GLN A 15 -24.93 -1.73 -10.68
N ASP A 16 -25.80 -1.69 -11.69
CA ASP A 16 -26.65 -2.82 -12.08
C ASP A 16 -25.86 -4.11 -12.34
N TRP A 17 -24.69 -4.00 -12.99
CA TRP A 17 -23.83 -5.16 -13.22
C TRP A 17 -23.26 -5.70 -11.91
N LYS A 18 -22.78 -4.81 -11.03
CA LYS A 18 -22.22 -5.20 -9.74
C LYS A 18 -23.27 -5.85 -8.85
N ASP A 19 -24.47 -5.29 -8.79
CA ASP A 19 -25.59 -5.81 -8.01
C ASP A 19 -26.03 -7.21 -8.50
N ARG A 20 -25.88 -7.49 -9.80
CA ARG A 20 -26.22 -8.78 -10.39
C ARG A 20 -25.11 -9.84 -10.26
N HIS A 21 -23.84 -9.43 -10.29
CA HIS A 21 -22.72 -10.37 -10.48
C HIS A 21 -21.77 -10.46 -9.30
N ILE A 22 -21.79 -9.49 -8.38
CA ILE A 22 -20.83 -9.42 -7.28
C ILE A 22 -21.55 -9.55 -5.96
N ARG A 23 -21.35 -10.68 -5.28
CA ARG A 23 -21.88 -10.91 -3.93
C ARG A 23 -21.21 -10.00 -2.91
N ALA A 24 -19.87 -10.04 -2.85
CA ALA A 24 -19.07 -9.24 -1.93
C ALA A 24 -17.61 -9.20 -2.41
N LEU A 25 -16.86 -8.19 -1.98
CA LEU A 25 -15.41 -8.10 -2.12
C LEU A 25 -14.74 -8.42 -0.78
N VAL A 26 -14.03 -9.55 -0.70
CA VAL A 26 -13.17 -9.84 0.45
C VAL A 26 -11.73 -9.44 0.12
N SER A 27 -11.22 -8.44 0.84
CA SER A 27 -9.87 -7.93 0.67
C SER A 27 -8.97 -8.38 1.82
N LEU A 28 -7.77 -8.84 1.49
CA LEU A 28 -6.76 -9.30 2.45
C LEU A 28 -5.53 -8.39 2.32
N GLY A 29 -5.11 -7.73 3.42
CA GLY A 29 -3.91 -6.89 3.42
C GLY A 29 -3.98 -5.76 2.38
N GLY A 30 -5.14 -5.11 2.24
CA GLY A 30 -5.38 -4.12 1.19
C GLY A 30 -4.50 -2.87 1.34
N ALA A 31 -3.55 -2.68 0.42
CA ALA A 31 -2.76 -1.45 0.32
C ALA A 31 -3.56 -0.33 -0.35
N TRP A 32 -4.64 0.13 0.30
CA TRP A 32 -5.60 1.09 -0.27
C TRP A 32 -5.01 2.47 -0.55
N GLY A 33 -4.01 2.87 0.23
CA GLY A 33 -3.29 4.14 0.09
C GLY A 33 -1.81 4.00 -0.30
N GLY A 34 -1.37 2.80 -0.64
CA GLY A 34 0.06 2.47 -0.79
C GLY A 34 0.74 2.10 0.53
N ALA A 35 2.07 2.06 0.52
CA ALA A 35 2.91 1.71 1.66
C ALA A 35 4.26 2.45 1.62
N VAL A 36 4.75 2.92 2.77
CA VAL A 36 6.02 3.67 2.85
C VAL A 36 7.22 2.81 2.44
N LYS A 37 7.12 1.48 2.58
CA LYS A 37 8.12 0.51 2.09
C LYS A 37 8.44 0.70 0.59
N ALA A 38 7.50 1.21 -0.23
CA ALA A 38 7.74 1.51 -1.63
C ALA A 38 8.81 2.62 -1.84
N LEU A 39 8.85 3.63 -0.96
CA LEU A 39 9.86 4.69 -1.01
C LEU A 39 11.26 4.16 -0.68
N LYS A 40 11.36 3.19 0.26
CA LYS A 40 12.62 2.49 0.52
C LYS A 40 13.09 1.69 -0.69
N ALA A 41 12.18 0.94 -1.32
CA ALA A 41 12.49 0.18 -2.53
C ALA A 41 12.97 1.09 -3.67
N TYR A 42 12.35 2.26 -3.86
CA TYR A 42 12.82 3.26 -4.81
C TYR A 42 14.20 3.81 -4.45
N ALA A 43 14.44 4.20 -3.20
CA ALA A 43 15.71 4.82 -2.81
C ALA A 43 16.86 3.79 -2.75
N SER A 44 16.83 2.89 -1.78
CA SER A 44 17.95 2.02 -1.40
C SER A 44 17.69 0.54 -1.66
N GLY A 45 16.59 0.21 -2.35
CA GLY A 45 16.18 -1.16 -2.64
C GLY A 45 15.58 -1.88 -1.44
N GLU A 46 14.91 -3.00 -1.73
CA GLU A 46 14.28 -3.86 -0.73
C GLU A 46 14.61 -5.32 -1.03
N ASN A 47 15.08 -6.09 -0.05
CA ASN A 47 15.39 -7.51 -0.25
C ASN A 47 14.25 -8.42 0.22
N LEU A 48 13.12 -7.86 0.66
CA LEU A 48 11.93 -8.60 1.11
C LEU A 48 12.23 -9.56 2.26
N GLY A 49 13.26 -9.26 3.07
CA GLY A 49 13.73 -10.13 4.15
C GLY A 49 14.65 -11.27 3.71
N VAL A 50 15.04 -11.34 2.44
CA VAL A 50 15.98 -12.34 1.92
C VAL A 50 17.42 -11.85 2.13
N VAL A 51 18.07 -12.38 3.18
CA VAL A 51 19.40 -11.94 3.66
C VAL A 51 20.50 -12.01 2.60
N VAL A 52 20.43 -12.97 1.68
CA VAL A 52 21.46 -13.18 0.64
C VAL A 52 21.36 -12.22 -0.55
N ILE A 53 20.27 -11.46 -0.66
CA ILE A 53 20.05 -10.52 -1.77
C ILE A 53 20.48 -9.13 -1.34
N ASN A 54 21.44 -8.54 -2.08
CA ASN A 54 21.80 -7.14 -1.93
C ASN A 54 20.65 -6.25 -2.44
N PRO A 55 20.06 -5.39 -1.59
CA PRO A 55 18.96 -4.50 -2.00
C PRO A 55 19.28 -3.61 -3.20
N LEU A 56 20.52 -3.13 -3.30
CA LEU A 56 20.93 -2.24 -4.41
C LEU A 56 20.98 -2.97 -5.74
N THR A 57 21.26 -4.27 -5.73
CA THR A 57 21.30 -5.10 -6.95
C THR A 57 19.90 -5.30 -7.52
N VAL A 58 18.89 -5.54 -6.67
CA VAL A 58 17.50 -5.75 -7.12
C VAL A 58 16.74 -4.44 -7.35
N ARG A 59 17.25 -3.31 -6.85
CA ARG A 59 16.63 -1.99 -7.00
C ARG A 59 16.31 -1.64 -8.46
N ALA A 60 17.15 -2.02 -9.42
CA ALA A 60 16.91 -1.73 -10.83
C ALA A 60 15.64 -2.42 -11.36
N GLU A 61 15.44 -3.69 -10.99
CA GLU A 61 14.23 -4.45 -11.32
C GLU A 61 13.01 -3.83 -10.62
N GLN A 62 13.12 -3.53 -9.32
CA GLN A 62 12.02 -2.96 -8.54
C GLN A 62 11.57 -1.60 -9.10
N ARG A 63 12.52 -0.74 -9.48
CA ARG A 63 12.29 0.57 -10.09
C ARG A 63 11.61 0.47 -11.45
N SER A 64 11.88 -0.60 -12.21
CA SER A 64 11.34 -0.78 -13.55
C SER A 64 9.84 -1.09 -13.57
N ALA A 65 9.26 -1.52 -12.45
CA ALA A 65 7.85 -1.91 -12.35
C ALA A 65 6.95 -0.71 -11.98
N PRO A 66 6.04 -0.25 -12.86
CA PRO A 66 5.12 0.86 -12.54
C PRO A 66 4.17 0.55 -11.38
N SER A 67 3.97 -0.72 -11.05
CA SER A 67 3.26 -1.15 -9.85
C SER A 67 3.89 -0.64 -8.55
N LEU A 68 5.19 -0.38 -8.52
CA LEU A 68 5.84 0.22 -7.35
C LEU A 68 5.41 1.69 -7.20
N ALA A 69 5.36 2.43 -8.31
CA ALA A 69 4.85 3.81 -8.33
C ALA A 69 3.38 3.83 -7.93
N TYR A 70 2.58 2.88 -8.42
CA TYR A 70 1.18 2.70 -8.03
C TYR A 70 1.01 2.61 -6.51
N LEU A 71 1.96 1.99 -5.80
CA LEU A 71 1.90 1.70 -4.36
C LEU A 71 2.64 2.70 -3.45
N VAL A 72 3.15 3.83 -3.96
CA VAL A 72 3.68 4.88 -3.08
C VAL A 72 2.54 5.53 -2.28
N PRO A 73 2.80 6.01 -1.04
CA PRO A 73 1.80 6.69 -0.22
C PRO A 73 1.12 7.86 -0.95
N ASP A 74 -0.21 7.96 -0.85
CA ASP A 74 -0.98 9.06 -1.47
C ASP A 74 -1.66 10.00 -0.46
N HIS A 75 -2.06 11.18 -0.96
CA HIS A 75 -2.58 12.29 -0.15
C HIS A 75 -3.95 12.03 0.47
N ASN A 76 -4.67 10.99 0.07
CA ASN A 76 -5.91 10.63 0.75
C ASN A 76 -5.65 9.98 2.12
N TYR A 77 -4.43 9.48 2.37
CA TYR A 77 -4.11 8.69 3.58
C TYR A 77 -2.91 9.24 4.37
N TRP A 78 -2.04 10.02 3.75
CA TRP A 78 -0.93 10.69 4.41
C TRP A 78 -1.09 12.21 4.37
N SER A 79 -0.63 12.87 5.42
CA SER A 79 -0.66 14.34 5.49
C SER A 79 0.40 14.92 4.54
N PRO A 80 0.13 16.05 3.85
CA PRO A 80 1.12 16.72 3.01
C PRO A 80 2.36 17.21 3.79
N ASN A 81 2.26 17.35 5.11
CA ASN A 81 3.34 17.81 5.98
C ASN A 81 4.10 16.66 6.67
N GLU A 82 3.70 15.41 6.43
CA GLU A 82 4.31 14.25 7.07
C GLU A 82 5.59 13.83 6.34
N VAL A 83 6.71 13.82 7.05
CA VAL A 83 8.01 13.43 6.50
C VAL A 83 8.09 11.91 6.43
N LEU A 84 8.25 11.38 5.21
CA LEU A 84 8.36 9.94 4.96
C LEU A 84 9.81 9.49 4.72
N VAL A 85 10.61 10.38 4.13
CA VAL A 85 12.05 10.16 3.92
C VAL A 85 12.79 11.38 4.46
N SER A 86 13.79 11.15 5.30
CA SER A 86 14.67 12.20 5.82
C SER A 86 16.12 11.90 5.46
N THR A 87 16.87 12.90 5.02
CA THR A 87 18.31 12.82 4.70
C THR A 87 19.06 13.95 5.40
N LEU A 88 20.39 13.95 5.29
CA LEU A 88 21.21 15.05 5.80
C LEU A 88 20.94 16.39 5.10
N GLN A 89 20.43 16.36 3.87
CA GLN A 89 20.22 17.55 3.05
C GLN A 89 18.78 18.07 3.14
N ARG A 90 17.80 17.18 3.34
CA ARG A 90 16.38 17.52 3.22
C ARG A 90 15.44 16.44 3.74
N ASN A 91 14.19 16.84 3.88
CA ASN A 91 13.06 15.95 4.10
C ASN A 91 12.23 15.82 2.83
N TYR A 92 11.52 14.70 2.70
CA TYR A 92 10.56 14.46 1.64
C TYR A 92 9.22 14.04 2.26
N THR A 93 8.19 14.78 1.91
CA THR A 93 6.79 14.41 2.14
C THR A 93 6.18 13.90 0.83
N ILE A 94 4.88 13.58 0.85
CA ILE A 94 4.12 13.26 -0.37
C ILE A 94 4.10 14.41 -1.39
N ALA A 95 4.35 15.65 -0.97
CA ALA A 95 4.42 16.82 -1.85
C ALA A 95 5.76 16.91 -2.61
N ASP A 96 6.78 16.19 -2.14
CA ASP A 96 8.15 16.29 -2.64
C ASP A 96 8.52 15.19 -3.64
N TYR A 97 7.56 14.37 -4.11
CA TYR A 97 7.88 13.19 -4.92
C TYR A 97 8.66 13.49 -6.20
N GLU A 98 8.34 14.57 -6.92
CA GLU A 98 9.12 14.96 -8.10
C GLU A 98 10.60 15.11 -7.76
N GLN A 99 10.86 15.78 -6.65
CA GLN A 99 12.22 16.07 -6.24
C GLN A 99 12.89 14.87 -5.57
N PHE A 100 12.14 14.01 -4.87
CA PHE A 100 12.62 12.70 -4.42
C PHE A 100 13.16 11.88 -5.59
N PHE A 101 12.39 11.76 -6.68
CA PHE A 101 12.80 11.00 -7.87
C PHE A 101 14.01 11.62 -8.58
N LYS A 102 14.13 12.94 -8.62
CA LYS A 102 15.34 13.64 -9.10
C LYS A 102 16.56 13.31 -8.24
N ASP A 103 16.43 13.41 -6.92
CA ASP A 103 17.55 13.24 -5.97
C ASP A 103 18.05 11.80 -5.90
N ILE A 104 17.22 10.80 -6.23
CA ILE A 104 17.64 9.40 -6.36
C ILE A 104 18.11 9.01 -7.78
N ASN A 105 18.24 9.99 -8.67
CA ASN A 105 18.59 9.85 -10.08
C ASN A 105 17.71 8.82 -10.82
N PHE A 106 16.39 8.94 -10.67
CA PHE A 106 15.40 8.07 -11.33
C PHE A 106 14.10 8.84 -11.65
N THR A 107 14.19 9.80 -12.56
CA THR A 107 13.08 10.69 -12.92
C THR A 107 11.92 9.97 -13.59
N GLU A 108 12.18 8.85 -14.27
CA GLU A 108 11.16 7.98 -14.86
C GLU A 108 10.17 7.48 -13.80
N GLY A 109 10.62 7.30 -12.55
CA GLY A 109 9.74 6.93 -11.44
C GLY A 109 8.67 7.99 -11.14
N TYR A 110 8.96 9.27 -11.36
CA TYR A 110 7.96 10.33 -11.22
C TYR A 110 6.95 10.33 -12.37
N GLU A 111 7.39 10.02 -13.59
CA GLU A 111 6.49 9.82 -14.73
C GLU A 111 5.54 8.63 -14.47
N MET A 112 6.07 7.49 -14.03
CA MET A 112 5.26 6.35 -13.60
C MET A 112 4.28 6.72 -12.46
N TYR A 113 4.72 7.55 -11.51
CA TYR A 113 3.86 8.04 -10.43
C TYR A 113 2.66 8.82 -10.99
N LYS A 114 2.92 9.80 -11.88
CA LYS A 114 1.87 10.59 -12.54
C LYS A 114 0.92 9.70 -13.33
N ASP A 115 1.46 8.79 -14.15
CA ASP A 115 0.67 7.88 -14.98
C ASP A 115 -0.24 6.97 -14.15
N THR A 116 0.19 6.57 -12.95
CA THR A 116 -0.57 5.68 -12.08
C THR A 116 -1.62 6.38 -11.22
N ARG A 117 -1.52 7.70 -10.99
CA ARG A 117 -2.41 8.42 -10.05
C ARG A 117 -3.91 8.35 -10.39
N PRO A 118 -4.34 8.56 -11.65
CA PRO A 118 -5.76 8.52 -12.00
C PRO A 118 -6.41 7.16 -11.74
N TYR A 119 -5.60 6.10 -11.66
CA TYR A 119 -6.05 4.72 -11.47
C TYR A 119 -6.13 4.30 -10.00
N ILE A 120 -5.93 5.22 -9.05
CA ILE A 120 -6.01 4.92 -7.62
C ILE A 120 -6.73 6.03 -6.82
N ILE A 121 -6.44 7.30 -7.12
CA ILE A 121 -6.97 8.47 -6.38
C ILE A 121 -8.39 8.78 -6.85
N ASP A 122 -8.58 8.90 -8.16
CA ASP A 122 -9.84 9.37 -8.77
C ASP A 122 -10.88 8.26 -8.97
N LEU A 123 -10.71 7.12 -8.29
CA LEU A 123 -11.62 6.00 -8.43
C LEU A 123 -12.86 6.15 -7.55
N PRO A 124 -14.06 5.81 -8.04
CA PRO A 124 -15.22 5.69 -7.19
C PRO A 124 -15.03 4.57 -6.14
N PRO A 125 -15.85 4.52 -5.08
CA PRO A 125 -15.89 3.37 -4.20
C PRO A 125 -16.33 2.11 -4.99
N PRO A 126 -15.98 0.89 -4.53
CA PRO A 126 -16.35 -0.34 -5.21
C PRO A 126 -17.86 -0.52 -5.43
N GLY A 127 -18.71 0.01 -4.55
CA GLY A 127 -20.17 -0.08 -4.67
C GLY A 127 -20.69 -1.51 -4.51
N VAL A 128 -20.04 -2.31 -3.67
CA VAL A 128 -20.42 -3.69 -3.29
C VAL A 128 -20.16 -3.87 -1.80
N GLU A 129 -20.74 -4.89 -1.16
CA GLU A 129 -20.35 -5.25 0.21
C GLU A 129 -18.84 -5.54 0.28
N ILE A 130 -18.14 -4.95 1.24
CA ILE A 130 -16.70 -5.11 1.39
C ILE A 130 -16.37 -5.70 2.76
N HIS A 131 -15.56 -6.75 2.78
CA HIS A 131 -14.90 -7.23 3.98
C HIS A 131 -13.40 -6.94 3.88
N CYS A 132 -12.91 -6.07 4.75
CA CYS A 132 -11.51 -5.67 4.85
C CYS A 132 -10.82 -6.41 5.97
N LEU A 133 -10.08 -7.45 5.59
CA LEU A 133 -9.30 -8.28 6.47
C LEU A 133 -7.85 -7.83 6.41
N PHE A 134 -7.24 -7.57 7.56
CA PHE A 134 -5.85 -7.09 7.61
C PHE A 134 -5.15 -7.49 8.91
N GLY A 135 -3.84 -7.67 8.81
CA GLY A 135 -2.96 -7.78 9.97
C GLY A 135 -2.81 -6.44 10.70
N GLN A 136 -2.55 -6.47 12.00
CA GLN A 136 -2.16 -5.27 12.76
C GLN A 136 -1.21 -5.65 13.89
N ASN A 137 -0.61 -4.67 14.54
CA ASN A 137 0.39 -4.81 15.60
C ASN A 137 1.66 -5.55 15.13
N VAL A 138 2.03 -5.40 13.85
CA VAL A 138 3.30 -5.89 13.30
C VAL A 138 4.14 -4.68 12.87
N SER A 139 5.39 -4.63 13.33
CA SER A 139 6.30 -3.52 13.04
C SER A 139 6.42 -3.26 11.54
N THR A 140 5.92 -2.10 11.09
CA THR A 140 5.82 -1.73 9.68
C THR A 140 6.57 -0.44 9.42
N ILE A 141 7.25 -0.31 8.28
CA ILE A 141 8.00 0.91 7.93
C ILE A 141 7.03 2.10 7.89
N GLU A 142 7.21 3.08 8.78
CA GLU A 142 6.41 4.31 8.84
C GLU A 142 7.16 5.51 8.23
N ALA A 143 8.49 5.54 8.39
CA ALA A 143 9.37 6.50 7.74
C ALA A 143 10.81 5.92 7.66
N ILE A 144 11.65 6.50 6.79
CA ILE A 144 13.06 6.11 6.65
C ILE A 144 13.98 7.33 6.79
N THR A 145 15.11 7.14 7.46
CA THR A 145 16.07 8.23 7.73
C THR A 145 17.50 7.84 7.33
N TYR A 146 18.16 8.70 6.56
CA TYR A 146 19.55 8.57 6.15
C TYR A 146 20.41 9.53 6.98
N ARG A 147 20.97 9.03 8.09
CA ARG A 147 21.81 9.82 9.01
C ARG A 147 23.28 9.93 8.59
N ARG A 148 23.67 9.30 7.49
CA ARG A 148 25.04 9.27 6.97
C ARG A 148 25.03 9.69 5.50
N SER A 149 26.17 10.20 5.01
CA SER A 149 26.35 10.47 3.59
C SER A 149 26.25 9.18 2.78
N GLY A 150 25.70 9.28 1.56
CA GLY A 150 25.51 8.15 0.67
C GLY A 150 24.06 7.83 0.30
N PHE A 151 23.09 8.67 0.66
CA PHE A 151 21.76 8.60 0.05
C PHE A 151 21.86 8.76 -1.48
N PRO A 152 21.21 7.91 -2.31
CA PRO A 152 20.30 6.81 -1.93
C PRO A 152 20.94 5.40 -1.88
N ASP A 153 22.26 5.29 -1.97
CA ASP A 153 23.02 4.03 -2.12
C ASP A 153 23.51 3.40 -0.80
N ILE A 154 22.89 3.76 0.32
CA ILE A 154 23.10 3.12 1.63
C ILE A 154 21.76 2.67 2.20
N GLN A 155 21.75 1.77 3.18
CA GLN A 155 20.50 1.43 3.86
C GLN A 155 20.14 2.50 4.91
N PRO A 156 18.85 2.90 5.00
CA PRO A 156 18.39 3.87 5.99
C PRO A 156 18.20 3.23 7.36
N GLU A 157 18.13 4.07 8.38
CA GLU A 157 17.46 3.73 9.64
C GLU A 157 15.95 3.74 9.42
N ILE A 158 15.25 2.75 9.99
CA ILE A 158 13.80 2.57 9.82
C ILE A 158 13.09 3.05 11.07
N ILE A 159 12.08 3.89 10.89
CA ILE A 159 11.10 4.22 11.93
C ILE A 159 9.90 3.29 11.71
N PHE A 160 9.57 2.51 12.73
CA PHE A 160 8.46 1.57 12.68
C PHE A 160 7.19 2.17 13.27
N GLY A 161 6.06 1.87 12.62
CA GLY A 161 4.71 2.12 13.07
C GLY A 161 3.89 0.83 13.03
N ASP A 162 2.57 0.99 13.18
CA ASP A 162 1.62 -0.11 13.17
C ASP A 162 1.23 -0.51 11.72
N GLY A 163 0.98 -1.80 11.51
CA GLY A 163 0.59 -2.40 10.24
C GLY A 163 0.74 -3.92 10.26
N ASP A 164 0.93 -4.51 9.09
CA ASP A 164 1.10 -5.96 8.89
C ASP A 164 2.55 -6.36 8.52
N GLY A 165 3.52 -5.48 8.77
CA GLY A 165 4.92 -5.67 8.38
C GLY A 165 5.24 -5.21 6.96
N THR A 166 4.24 -4.89 6.14
CA THR A 166 4.42 -4.36 4.78
C THR A 166 3.60 -3.10 4.55
N VAL A 167 2.31 -3.12 4.89
CA VAL A 167 1.36 -2.03 4.62
C VAL A 167 1.01 -1.34 5.94
N ASN A 168 1.12 -0.01 5.97
CA ASN A 168 0.81 0.80 7.13
C ASN A 168 -0.67 0.67 7.53
N ILE A 169 -0.96 0.69 8.84
CA ILE A 169 -2.32 0.48 9.37
C ILE A 169 -3.36 1.44 8.77
N ARG A 170 -2.97 2.68 8.48
CA ARG A 170 -3.84 3.70 7.87
C ARG A 170 -4.27 3.33 6.44
N SER A 171 -3.38 2.68 5.69
CA SER A 171 -3.67 2.17 4.35
C SER A 171 -4.48 0.88 4.44
N LEU A 172 -4.17 -0.03 5.38
CA LEU A 172 -4.96 -1.26 5.61
C LEU A 172 -6.43 -0.99 5.97
N LYS A 173 -6.68 0.03 6.79
CA LYS A 173 -8.03 0.49 7.18
C LYS A 173 -8.71 1.34 6.10
N GLY A 174 -8.04 1.58 4.97
CA GLY A 174 -8.44 2.61 4.02
C GLY A 174 -9.82 2.42 3.38
N CYS A 175 -10.29 1.18 3.25
CA CYS A 175 -11.64 0.90 2.76
C CYS A 175 -12.76 1.49 3.63
N GLN A 176 -12.51 1.81 4.90
CA GLN A 176 -13.50 2.46 5.77
C GLN A 176 -13.95 3.82 5.19
N LYS A 177 -13.09 4.49 4.41
CA LYS A 177 -13.44 5.75 3.74
C LYS A 177 -14.59 5.58 2.74
N PHE A 178 -14.79 4.39 2.19
CA PHE A 178 -15.89 4.15 1.26
C PHE A 178 -17.25 4.13 1.97
N ALA A 179 -17.32 3.98 3.29
CA ALA A 179 -18.59 3.88 4.02
C ALA A 179 -19.45 5.15 3.88
N ALA A 180 -18.82 6.30 3.64
CA ALA A 180 -19.51 7.56 3.36
C ALA A 180 -19.85 7.77 1.87
N LEU A 181 -19.39 6.89 0.99
CA LEU A 181 -19.43 7.07 -0.47
C LEU A 181 -20.29 6.01 -1.17
N GLN A 182 -20.69 4.94 -0.49
CA GLN A 182 -21.55 3.89 -1.04
C GLN A 182 -22.60 3.44 -0.01
N SER A 183 -23.69 2.81 -0.46
CA SER A 183 -24.75 2.30 0.41
C SER A 183 -24.48 0.89 0.94
N GLN A 184 -23.67 0.10 0.23
CA GLN A 184 -23.36 -1.28 0.58
C GLN A 184 -22.43 -1.35 1.80
N PRO A 185 -22.60 -2.35 2.69
CA PRO A 185 -21.91 -2.40 3.97
C PRO A 185 -20.40 -2.62 3.83
N ILE A 186 -19.66 -2.12 4.82
CA ILE A 186 -18.21 -2.28 4.93
C ILE A 186 -17.87 -2.84 6.30
N HIS A 187 -17.19 -3.98 6.30
CA HIS A 187 -16.78 -4.71 7.49
C HIS A 187 -15.27 -4.67 7.62
N LEU A 188 -14.77 -4.17 8.75
CA LEU A 188 -13.35 -4.24 9.08
C LEU A 188 -13.11 -5.41 10.02
N LYS A 189 -12.09 -6.23 9.71
CA LYS A 189 -11.65 -7.34 10.54
C LYS A 189 -10.12 -7.33 10.65
N ALA A 190 -9.65 -6.85 11.79
CA ALA A 190 -8.23 -6.89 12.13
C ALA A 190 -7.83 -8.24 12.72
N PHE A 191 -6.60 -8.68 12.43
CA PHE A 191 -5.97 -9.86 13.01
C PHE A 191 -4.63 -9.47 13.65
N PRO A 192 -4.58 -9.23 14.98
CA PRO A 192 -3.36 -8.84 15.67
C PRO A 192 -2.24 -9.89 15.53
N GLY A 193 -1.01 -9.44 15.27
CA GLY A 193 0.18 -10.28 15.18
C GLY A 193 0.31 -11.08 13.89
N ILE A 194 -0.61 -10.92 12.93
CA ILE A 194 -0.53 -11.58 11.63
C ILE A 194 0.18 -10.66 10.64
N ASP A 195 1.29 -11.11 10.07
CA ASP A 195 2.00 -10.36 9.02
C ASP A 195 1.30 -10.45 7.65
N HIS A 196 1.79 -9.64 6.72
CA HIS A 196 1.23 -9.45 5.39
C HIS A 196 1.04 -10.75 4.60
N MET A 197 1.99 -11.68 4.71
CA MET A 197 1.90 -12.99 4.04
C MET A 197 1.16 -14.00 4.92
N GLY A 198 1.35 -13.92 6.24
CA GLY A 198 0.69 -14.79 7.22
C GLY A 198 -0.84 -14.78 7.13
N ILE A 199 -1.45 -13.67 6.68
CA ILE A 199 -2.92 -13.58 6.54
C ILE A 199 -3.49 -14.59 5.55
N LEU A 200 -2.72 -15.03 4.54
CA LEU A 200 -3.15 -16.01 3.54
C LEU A 200 -3.32 -17.41 4.12
N TYR A 201 -2.57 -17.73 5.19
CA TYR A 201 -2.55 -19.04 5.84
C TYR A 201 -3.21 -19.02 7.22
N SER A 202 -3.72 -17.86 7.65
CA SER A 202 -4.40 -17.70 8.93
C SER A 202 -5.71 -18.47 8.97
N GLU A 203 -5.82 -19.44 9.87
CA GLU A 203 -7.07 -20.17 10.11
C GLU A 203 -8.22 -19.21 10.44
N GLN A 204 -7.94 -18.12 11.18
CA GLN A 204 -8.94 -17.12 11.53
C GLN A 204 -9.46 -16.38 10.29
N ALA A 205 -8.56 -15.99 9.37
CA ALA A 205 -8.94 -15.33 8.13
C ALA A 205 -9.69 -16.30 7.19
N ILE A 206 -9.20 -17.53 7.07
CA ILE A 206 -9.84 -18.60 6.28
C ILE A 206 -11.24 -18.89 6.80
N ASN A 207 -11.42 -19.03 8.11
CA ASN A 207 -12.74 -19.28 8.72
C ASN A 207 -13.68 -18.09 8.53
N TYR A 208 -13.18 -16.86 8.59
CA TYR A 208 -13.98 -15.67 8.27
C TYR A 208 -14.45 -15.69 6.81
N ILE A 209 -13.56 -15.99 5.85
CA ILE A 209 -13.91 -16.11 4.42
C ILE A 209 -14.93 -17.23 4.20
N LYS A 210 -14.74 -18.41 4.82
CA LYS A 210 -15.73 -19.51 4.78
C LYS A 210 -17.09 -19.05 5.27
N SER A 211 -17.14 -18.27 6.35
CA SER A 211 -18.40 -17.74 6.90
C SER A 211 -19.11 -16.76 5.96
N ILE A 212 -18.44 -16.21 4.95
CA ILE A 212 -19.06 -15.36 3.92
C ILE A 212 -19.46 -16.22 2.72
N ALA A 213 -18.55 -17.05 2.24
CA ALA A 213 -18.75 -17.87 1.04
C ALA A 213 -19.84 -18.94 1.24
N MET A 214 -19.93 -19.51 2.44
CA MET A 214 -20.86 -20.58 2.78
C MET A 214 -22.16 -20.10 3.43
N ARG A 215 -22.40 -18.78 3.53
CA ARG A 215 -23.73 -18.29 3.93
C ARG A 215 -24.75 -18.76 2.90
N ALA A 216 -25.68 -19.61 3.35
CA ALA A 216 -26.90 -19.96 2.64
C ALA A 216 -27.77 -18.71 2.41
#